data_AF-A0A8J9Y592-F1
#
_entry.id   AF-A0A8J9Y592-F1
#
_cell.length_a   1.000
_cell.length_b   1.000
_cell.length_c   1.000
_cell.angle_alpha   90.00
_cell.angle_beta   90.00
_cell.angle_gamma   90.00
#
_symmetry.space_group_name_H-M   'P 1'
#
loop_
_entity.id
_entity.type
_entity.pdbx_description
1 polymer ?
#
loop_
_entity_poly.entity_id
_entity_poly.type
_entity_poly.pdbx_seq_one_letter_code
_entity_poly.pdbx_strand_id
1 'polypeptide(L)'
;MGEVKYTDDLMLSTILSFLGPFTTQCIFGARNATVPSEIKDRPQEEKDQGVLALVLTSLMTLAKPVTPMNSAAYQKRWSTALVTLSIQDLVAMGSWTGVVKTATRFQGIIAVRSDLRQEIVDRVLTMTDETGIKGAIIAQLRMVWSYASLKAAEFMEKFSKTPCRALEIPSVLDQALLLKQRWEAAEREDPNFPYSRVRNPNAHPELNHAHFPDLYYAAIAYAKANKLIGENFHVSQPNKVQNALLIDRYITKMAVAAMGEITEETRQKLMTLGYPVGHRRSHDTDSEEEEERTHKKRPRRH
;
A
#
# COMPACT_ATOMS: atom_id res chain seq x y z
N MET A 1 -38.41 1.52 -7.51
CA MET A 1 -37.37 2.15 -6.66
C MET A 1 -36.68 3.20 -7.50
N GLY A 2 -36.70 4.45 -7.06
CA GLY A 2 -36.15 5.59 -7.78
C GLY A 2 -34.62 5.65 -7.75
N GLU A 3 -34.03 6.17 -8.81
CA GLU A 3 -32.58 6.28 -9.00
C GLU A 3 -32.14 7.71 -8.61
N VAL A 4 -31.39 7.83 -7.52
CA VAL A 4 -30.91 9.13 -7.02
C VAL A 4 -29.98 9.78 -8.06
N LYS A 5 -30.43 10.86 -8.72
CA LYS A 5 -29.66 11.60 -9.74
C LYS A 5 -28.94 12.82 -9.15
N TYR A 6 -27.66 12.70 -8.84
CA TYR A 6 -26.81 13.87 -8.55
C TYR A 6 -26.35 14.54 -9.85
N THR A 7 -26.45 15.88 -9.95
CA THR A 7 -25.75 16.66 -10.98
C THR A 7 -24.27 16.80 -10.63
N ASP A 8 -23.42 17.02 -11.63
CA ASP A 8 -21.96 17.16 -11.43
C ASP A 8 -21.62 18.25 -10.42
N ASP A 9 -22.30 19.39 -10.54
CA ASP A 9 -22.11 20.55 -9.67
C ASP A 9 -22.59 20.30 -8.24
N LEU A 10 -23.68 19.55 -8.05
CA LEU A 10 -24.16 19.17 -6.71
C LEU A 10 -23.15 18.26 -6.01
N MET A 11 -22.63 17.28 -6.74
CA MET A 11 -21.69 16.31 -6.21
C MET A 11 -20.36 16.98 -5.83
N LEU A 12 -19.81 17.81 -6.72
CA LEU A 12 -18.63 18.62 -6.41
C LEU A 12 -18.91 19.53 -5.21
N SER A 13 -19.98 20.32 -5.22
CA SER A 13 -20.33 21.20 -4.10
C SER A 13 -20.44 20.45 -2.77
N THR A 14 -21.00 19.24 -2.78
CA THR A 14 -21.16 18.40 -1.58
C THR A 14 -19.79 17.96 -1.02
N ILE A 15 -18.91 17.45 -1.89
CA ILE A 15 -17.55 17.03 -1.50
C ILE A 15 -16.73 18.23 -1.03
N LEU A 16 -16.81 19.36 -1.74
CA LEU A 16 -16.08 20.57 -1.38
C LEU A 16 -16.60 21.14 -0.04
N SER A 17 -17.91 21.09 0.21
CA SER A 17 -18.50 21.52 1.49
C SER A 17 -18.01 20.66 2.67
N PHE A 18 -17.85 19.35 2.47
CA PHE A 18 -17.28 18.46 3.49
C PHE A 18 -15.84 18.83 3.86
N LEU A 19 -15.07 19.32 2.89
CA LEU A 19 -13.67 19.73 3.05
C LEU A 19 -13.50 21.18 3.54
N GLY A 20 -14.60 21.92 3.75
CA GLY A 20 -14.57 23.32 4.17
C GLY A 20 -14.40 24.34 3.03
N PRO A 21 -14.24 25.63 3.34
CA PRO A 21 -14.22 26.69 2.33
C PRO A 21 -13.03 26.57 1.36
N PHE A 22 -13.31 26.54 0.06
CA PHE A 22 -12.32 26.55 -1.02
C PHE A 22 -11.89 27.98 -1.37
N THR A 23 -10.64 28.16 -1.79
CA THR A 23 -10.20 29.42 -2.40
C THR A 23 -10.96 29.61 -3.72
N THR A 24 -11.59 30.77 -3.87
CA THR A 24 -12.66 31.08 -4.83
C THR A 24 -12.28 30.92 -6.32
N GLN A 25 -11.01 30.64 -6.63
CA GLN A 25 -10.53 30.48 -8.01
C GLN A 25 -10.84 29.11 -8.64
N CYS A 26 -11.14 28.07 -7.87
CA CYS A 26 -11.41 26.72 -8.42
C CYS A 26 -12.91 26.39 -8.61
N ILE A 27 -13.82 27.28 -8.19
CA ILE A 27 -15.28 27.04 -8.17
C ILE A 27 -16.01 28.13 -8.96
N PHE A 28 -15.91 28.09 -10.28
CA PHE A 28 -16.96 28.68 -11.14
C PHE A 28 -17.73 27.54 -11.79
N GLY A 29 -18.96 27.31 -11.31
CA GLY A 29 -19.90 26.33 -11.89
C GLY A 29 -21.05 25.89 -10.98
N ALA A 30 -20.88 25.89 -9.65
CA ALA A 30 -21.87 25.28 -8.74
C ALA A 30 -22.73 26.30 -8.00
N ARG A 31 -23.73 26.89 -8.68
CA ARG A 31 -24.88 27.52 -8.02
C ARG A 31 -26.15 26.94 -8.64
N ASN A 32 -26.97 26.30 -7.81
CA ASN A 32 -28.23 25.60 -8.12
C ASN A 32 -28.09 24.09 -8.33
N ALA A 33 -27.83 23.43 -7.21
CA ALA A 33 -27.75 21.99 -7.11
C ALA A 33 -28.96 21.49 -6.30
N THR A 34 -30.03 21.08 -6.98
CA THR A 34 -31.25 20.55 -6.36
C THR A 34 -31.07 19.09 -5.92
N VAL A 35 -31.30 18.84 -4.63
CA VAL A 35 -31.35 17.49 -4.05
C VAL A 35 -32.50 16.70 -4.71
N PRO A 36 -32.28 15.45 -5.18
CA PRO A 36 -33.32 14.63 -5.82
C PRO A 36 -34.55 14.43 -4.92
N SER A 37 -35.75 14.49 -5.51
CA SER A 37 -37.05 14.42 -4.82
C SER A 37 -37.30 13.13 -4.03
N GLU A 38 -36.59 12.05 -4.35
CA GLU A 38 -36.68 10.73 -3.72
C GLU A 38 -36.07 10.67 -2.31
N ILE A 39 -35.40 11.76 -1.90
CA ILE A 39 -34.78 11.91 -0.59
C ILE A 39 -35.74 12.57 0.41
N LYS A 40 -36.90 13.11 0.01
CA LYS A 40 -37.74 13.91 0.92
C LYS A 40 -38.28 13.15 2.13
N ASP A 41 -38.64 11.87 1.98
CA ASP A 41 -39.40 11.13 3.02
C ASP A 41 -38.56 10.24 3.95
N ARG A 42 -37.22 10.23 3.79
CA ARG A 42 -36.33 9.47 4.70
C ARG A 42 -36.04 10.26 5.99
N PRO A 43 -35.71 9.60 7.11
CA PRO A 43 -35.14 10.27 8.28
C PRO A 43 -33.89 11.08 7.89
N GLN A 44 -33.71 12.27 8.43
CA GLN A 44 -32.59 13.16 8.07
C GLN A 44 -31.22 12.47 8.28
N GLU A 45 -31.08 11.67 9.33
CA GLU A 45 -29.86 10.91 9.65
C GLU A 45 -29.48 9.91 8.56
N GLU A 46 -30.46 9.26 7.91
CA GLU A 46 -30.20 8.36 6.79
C GLU A 46 -29.68 9.12 5.57
N LYS A 47 -30.19 10.34 5.33
CA LYS A 47 -29.73 11.20 4.23
C LYS A 47 -28.30 11.66 4.48
N ASP A 48 -28.00 12.06 5.71
CA ASP A 48 -26.68 12.53 6.11
C ASP A 48 -25.63 11.41 5.98
N GLN A 49 -25.96 10.20 6.45
CA GLN A 49 -25.12 9.02 6.24
C GLN A 49 -24.93 8.69 4.75
N GLY A 50 -25.99 8.78 3.94
CA GLY A 50 -25.90 8.57 2.49
C GLY A 50 -24.97 9.57 1.79
N VAL A 51 -25.00 10.84 2.19
CA VAL A 51 -24.09 11.88 1.70
C VAL A 51 -22.65 11.60 2.12
N LEU A 52 -22.41 11.24 3.38
CA LEU A 52 -21.07 10.93 3.87
C LEU A 52 -20.48 9.67 3.22
N ALA A 53 -21.31 8.65 2.98
CA ALA A 53 -20.92 7.46 2.23
C ALA A 53 -20.53 7.81 0.79
N LEU A 54 -21.26 8.75 0.15
CA LEU A 54 -20.89 9.28 -1.16
C LEU A 54 -19.56 10.01 -1.13
N VAL A 55 -19.31 10.87 -0.14
CA VAL A 55 -18.04 11.60 0.02
C VAL A 55 -16.88 10.62 0.16
N LEU A 56 -16.96 9.67 1.08
CA LEU A 56 -15.93 8.64 1.28
C LEU A 56 -15.69 7.88 -0.03
N THR A 57 -16.74 7.38 -0.68
CA THR A 57 -16.63 6.57 -1.89
C THR A 57 -16.00 7.36 -3.03
N SER A 58 -16.42 8.61 -3.22
CA SER A 58 -15.90 9.51 -4.26
C SER A 58 -14.42 9.79 -4.06
N LEU A 59 -14.01 10.14 -2.84
CA LEU A 59 -12.61 10.42 -2.50
C LEU A 59 -11.74 9.16 -2.57
N MET A 60 -12.26 7.97 -2.24
CA MET A 60 -11.55 6.71 -2.45
C MET A 60 -11.22 6.45 -3.93
N THR A 61 -12.04 6.92 -4.88
CA THR A 61 -11.80 6.71 -6.32
C THR A 61 -10.50 7.37 -6.81
N LEU A 62 -9.98 8.37 -6.07
CA LEU A 62 -8.70 9.01 -6.40
C LEU A 62 -7.52 8.04 -6.32
N ALA A 63 -7.59 7.02 -5.45
CA ALA A 63 -6.56 6.00 -5.30
C ALA A 63 -6.75 4.81 -6.25
N LYS A 64 -7.98 4.42 -6.55
CA LYS A 64 -8.27 3.29 -7.43
C LYS A 64 -9.62 3.48 -8.12
N PRO A 65 -9.73 3.22 -9.44
CA PRO A 65 -11.03 3.23 -10.11
C PRO A 65 -12.01 2.23 -9.49
N VAL A 66 -13.31 2.53 -9.58
CA VAL A 66 -14.34 1.54 -9.23
C VAL A 66 -14.46 0.52 -10.36
N THR A 67 -14.42 -0.76 -10.00
CA THR A 67 -14.62 -1.90 -10.89
C THR A 67 -15.60 -2.87 -10.24
N PRO A 68 -16.25 -3.77 -11.01
CA PRO A 68 -17.11 -4.79 -10.44
C PRO A 68 -16.40 -5.67 -9.39
N MET A 69 -15.09 -5.85 -9.53
CA MET A 69 -14.28 -6.68 -8.62
C MET A 69 -13.95 -5.98 -7.29
N ASN A 70 -14.01 -4.65 -7.22
CA ASN A 70 -13.63 -3.90 -6.00
C ASN A 70 -14.77 -3.04 -5.42
N SER A 71 -15.96 -3.02 -6.02
CA SER A 71 -17.10 -2.21 -5.56
C SER A 71 -17.47 -2.51 -4.10
N ALA A 72 -17.47 -3.80 -3.70
CA ALA A 72 -17.74 -4.22 -2.33
C ALA A 72 -16.72 -3.67 -1.31
N ALA A 73 -15.50 -3.34 -1.74
CA ALA A 73 -14.49 -2.78 -0.86
C ALA A 73 -14.86 -1.36 -0.38
N TYR A 74 -15.59 -0.58 -1.19
CA TYR A 74 -16.05 0.76 -0.82
C TYR A 74 -17.07 0.71 0.32
N GLN A 75 -18.09 -0.14 0.18
CA GLN A 75 -19.06 -0.39 1.24
C GLN A 75 -18.38 -0.91 2.51
N LYS A 76 -17.42 -1.84 2.39
CA LYS A 76 -16.69 -2.36 3.55
C LYS A 76 -15.93 -1.26 4.31
N ARG A 77 -15.35 -0.28 3.61
CA ARG A 77 -14.66 0.86 4.24
C ARG A 77 -15.63 1.78 4.98
N TRP A 78 -16.80 2.03 4.40
CA TRP A 78 -17.88 2.74 5.10
C TRP A 78 -18.30 2.02 6.38
N SER A 79 -18.63 0.73 6.30
CA SER A 79 -19.02 -0.05 7.47
C SER A 79 -17.91 -0.07 8.53
N THR A 80 -16.63 -0.10 8.12
CA THR A 80 -15.50 -0.02 9.05
C THR A 80 -15.44 1.32 9.78
N ALA A 81 -15.71 2.43 9.09
CA ALA A 81 -15.76 3.76 9.70
C ALA A 81 -16.86 3.84 10.77
N LEU A 82 -18.05 3.29 10.48
CA LEU A 82 -19.18 3.27 11.42
C LEU A 82 -18.93 2.36 12.63
N VAL A 83 -18.40 1.15 12.40
CA VAL A 83 -18.09 0.19 13.47
C VAL A 83 -17.10 0.78 14.48
N THR A 84 -16.11 1.54 14.01
CA THR A 84 -15.12 2.21 14.88
C THR A 84 -15.78 3.17 15.89
N LEU A 85 -16.97 3.68 15.56
CA LEU A 85 -17.73 4.62 16.37
C LEU A 85 -18.98 4.00 17.01
N SER A 86 -19.20 2.69 16.84
CA SER A 86 -20.42 2.00 17.26
C SER A 86 -21.70 2.63 16.69
N ILE A 87 -21.64 3.17 15.46
CA ILE A 87 -22.78 3.76 14.77
C ILE A 87 -23.47 2.69 13.91
N GLN A 88 -24.80 2.64 13.95
CA GLN A 88 -25.58 1.78 13.06
C GLN A 88 -25.54 2.31 11.61
N ASP A 89 -25.32 1.40 10.66
CA ASP A 89 -25.41 1.72 9.24
C ASP A 89 -26.87 1.89 8.83
N LEU A 90 -27.23 3.11 8.45
CA LEU A 90 -28.56 3.46 7.95
C LEU A 90 -28.60 3.46 6.43
N VAL A 91 -27.47 3.34 5.73
CA VAL A 91 -27.43 3.33 4.28
C VAL A 91 -28.01 2.02 3.75
N ALA A 92 -29.23 2.11 3.20
CA ALA A 92 -29.92 0.94 2.64
C ALA A 92 -29.06 0.19 1.62
N MET A 93 -29.04 -1.15 1.71
CA MET A 93 -28.19 -2.00 0.87
C MET A 93 -28.38 -1.75 -0.64
N GLY A 94 -29.61 -1.48 -1.07
CA GLY A 94 -29.94 -1.14 -2.47
C GLY A 94 -29.42 0.23 -2.95
N SER A 95 -29.07 1.14 -2.04
CA SER A 95 -28.58 2.49 -2.38
C SER A 95 -27.11 2.50 -2.81
N TRP A 96 -26.34 1.45 -2.49
CA TRP A 96 -24.89 1.39 -2.79
C TRP A 96 -24.57 1.43 -4.28
N THR A 97 -25.44 0.89 -5.13
CA THR A 97 -25.28 0.99 -6.59
C THR A 97 -25.28 2.45 -7.05
N GLY A 98 -26.17 3.28 -6.49
CA GLY A 98 -26.25 4.71 -6.79
C GLY A 98 -25.05 5.49 -6.26
N VAL A 99 -24.59 5.18 -5.04
CA VAL A 99 -23.38 5.75 -4.44
C VAL A 99 -22.16 5.47 -5.32
N VAL A 100 -21.95 4.22 -5.72
CA VAL A 100 -20.84 3.81 -6.57
C VAL A 100 -20.91 4.48 -7.94
N LYS A 101 -22.08 4.49 -8.59
CA LYS A 101 -22.26 5.14 -9.91
C LYS A 101 -21.92 6.63 -9.86
N THR A 102 -22.33 7.30 -8.79
CA THR A 102 -22.06 8.73 -8.58
C THR A 102 -20.57 8.96 -8.32
N ALA A 103 -19.93 8.15 -7.48
CA ALA A 103 -18.48 8.22 -7.24
C ALA A 103 -17.64 7.99 -8.51
N THR A 104 -18.06 7.09 -9.41
CA THR A 104 -17.42 6.89 -10.71
C THR A 104 -17.51 8.14 -11.59
N ARG A 105 -18.64 8.88 -11.52
CA ARG A 105 -18.79 10.15 -12.23
C ARG A 105 -17.84 11.21 -11.69
N PHE A 106 -17.70 11.32 -10.37
CA PHE A 106 -16.71 12.19 -9.72
C PHE A 106 -15.28 11.89 -10.20
N GLN A 107 -14.92 10.61 -10.27
CA GLN A 107 -13.61 10.19 -10.77
C GLN A 107 -13.32 10.74 -12.17
N GLY A 108 -14.31 10.69 -13.08
CA GLY A 108 -14.18 11.22 -14.44
C GLY A 108 -13.94 12.74 -14.48
N ILE A 109 -14.59 13.50 -13.60
CA ILE A 109 -14.40 14.95 -13.49
C ILE A 109 -13.01 15.29 -12.97
N ILE A 110 -12.56 14.61 -11.91
CA ILE A 110 -11.28 14.89 -11.28
C ILE A 110 -10.10 14.41 -12.13
N ALA A 111 -10.28 13.38 -12.95
CA ALA A 111 -9.22 12.85 -13.81
C ALA A 111 -8.61 13.91 -14.76
N VAL A 112 -9.39 14.91 -15.17
CA VAL A 112 -8.93 15.99 -16.06
C VAL A 112 -8.59 17.29 -15.31
N ARG A 113 -8.68 17.31 -13.97
CA ARG A 113 -8.43 18.49 -13.11
C ARG A 113 -7.37 18.17 -12.06
N SER A 114 -6.11 18.10 -12.49
CA SER A 114 -4.97 17.74 -11.63
C SER A 114 -4.74 18.72 -10.48
N ASP A 115 -5.02 20.01 -10.72
CA ASP A 115 -5.01 21.08 -9.73
C ASP A 115 -6.02 20.84 -8.61
N LEU A 116 -7.28 20.59 -8.98
CA LEU A 116 -8.35 20.31 -8.03
C LEU A 116 -8.10 18.99 -7.27
N ARG A 117 -7.58 17.97 -7.97
CA ARG A 117 -7.17 16.71 -7.36
C ARG A 117 -6.14 16.94 -6.26
N GLN A 118 -5.09 17.71 -6.54
CA GLN A 118 -4.04 18.01 -5.57
C GLN A 118 -4.60 18.79 -4.38
N GLU A 119 -5.42 19.83 -4.62
CA GLU A 119 -6.02 20.62 -3.54
C GLU A 119 -6.91 19.76 -2.61
N ILE A 120 -7.75 18.89 -3.19
CA ILE A 120 -8.60 17.98 -2.42
C ILE A 120 -7.77 17.08 -1.51
N VAL A 121 -6.70 16.49 -2.06
CA VAL A 121 -5.84 15.58 -1.29
C VAL A 121 -5.10 16.35 -0.19
N ASP A 122 -4.49 17.49 -0.52
CA ASP A 122 -3.74 18.31 0.44
C ASP A 122 -4.64 18.76 1.60
N ARG A 123 -5.89 19.16 1.34
CA ARG A 123 -6.88 19.49 2.37
C ARG A 123 -7.16 18.31 3.30
N VAL A 124 -7.49 17.13 2.77
CA VAL A 124 -7.73 15.93 3.59
C VAL A 124 -6.51 15.59 4.45
N LEU A 125 -5.29 15.78 3.93
CA LEU A 125 -4.08 15.55 4.71
C LEU A 125 -3.92 16.54 5.87
N THR A 126 -4.30 17.81 5.70
CA THR A 126 -4.26 18.82 6.79
C THR A 126 -5.31 18.63 7.89
N MET A 127 -6.34 17.81 7.66
CA MET A 127 -7.41 17.57 8.64
C MET A 127 -6.99 16.55 9.71
N THR A 128 -6.10 16.93 10.64
CA THR A 128 -5.51 16.01 11.64
C THR A 128 -6.39 15.77 12.87
N ASP A 129 -7.19 16.77 13.27
CA ASP A 129 -7.88 16.78 14.57
C ASP A 129 -9.40 16.57 14.46
N GLU A 130 -9.86 16.05 13.32
CA GLU A 130 -11.28 15.77 13.09
C GLU A 130 -11.74 14.56 13.93
N THR A 131 -12.89 14.71 14.59
CA THR A 131 -13.48 13.68 15.46
C THR A 131 -14.79 13.13 14.89
N GLY A 132 -15.37 12.13 15.55
CA GLY A 132 -16.63 11.52 15.13
C GLY A 132 -16.57 10.89 13.74
N ILE A 133 -17.71 10.90 13.03
CA ILE A 133 -17.86 10.26 11.72
C ILE A 133 -16.91 10.85 10.67
N LYS A 134 -16.66 12.15 10.73
CA LYS A 134 -15.75 12.85 9.82
C LYS A 134 -14.30 12.41 10.03
N GLY A 135 -13.85 12.34 11.27
CA GLY A 135 -12.53 11.78 11.62
C GLY A 135 -12.37 10.33 11.17
N ALA A 136 -13.39 9.48 11.36
CA ALA A 136 -13.37 8.09 10.90
C ALA A 136 -13.29 7.97 9.37
N ILE A 137 -14.01 8.82 8.62
CA ILE A 137 -13.92 8.89 7.16
C ILE A 137 -12.50 9.28 6.72
N ILE A 138 -11.93 10.32 7.30
CA ILE A 138 -10.56 10.78 6.98
C ILE A 138 -9.53 9.69 7.28
N ALA A 139 -9.68 8.96 8.39
CA ALA A 139 -8.83 7.82 8.72
C ALA A 139 -8.91 6.71 7.66
N GLN A 140 -10.12 6.37 7.19
CA GLN A 140 -10.27 5.40 6.09
C GLN A 140 -9.64 5.90 4.79
N LEU A 141 -9.81 7.20 4.46
CA LEU A 141 -9.20 7.80 3.27
C LEU A 141 -7.68 7.75 3.31
N ARG A 142 -7.05 8.19 4.41
CA ARG A 142 -5.59 8.12 4.59
C ARG A 142 -5.07 6.69 4.46
N MET A 143 -5.78 5.71 5.02
CA MET A 143 -5.39 4.31 4.86
C MET A 143 -5.49 3.82 3.41
N VAL A 144 -6.56 4.18 2.68
CA VAL A 144 -6.75 3.78 1.28
C VAL A 144 -5.75 4.47 0.36
N TRP A 145 -5.45 5.74 0.61
CA TRP A 145 -4.55 6.56 -0.18
C TRP A 145 -3.07 6.26 0.06
N SER A 146 -2.71 5.78 1.25
CA SER A 146 -1.33 5.47 1.61
C SER A 146 -0.72 4.43 0.66
N TYR A 147 0.33 4.88 -0.05
CA TYR A 147 1.05 4.19 -1.11
C TYR A 147 0.14 3.67 -2.24
N ALA A 148 -1.00 4.32 -2.49
CA ALA A 148 -1.82 4.01 -3.66
C ALA A 148 -1.01 4.21 -4.94
N SER A 149 -1.11 3.26 -5.88
CA SER A 149 -0.27 3.17 -7.07
C SER A 149 1.25 3.03 -6.81
N LEU A 150 1.68 2.89 -5.55
CA LEU A 150 3.06 2.59 -5.12
C LEU A 150 3.15 1.27 -4.32
N LYS A 151 2.06 0.51 -4.17
CA LYS A 151 2.05 -0.74 -3.39
C LYS A 151 3.10 -1.76 -3.82
N ALA A 152 3.39 -1.87 -5.12
CA ALA A 152 4.46 -2.74 -5.59
C ALA A 152 5.84 -2.31 -5.07
N ALA A 153 6.13 -0.99 -5.10
CA ALA A 153 7.35 -0.44 -4.53
C ALA A 153 7.41 -0.65 -3.01
N GLU A 154 6.29 -0.45 -2.31
CA GLU A 154 6.18 -0.71 -0.87
C GLU A 154 6.48 -2.18 -0.52
N PHE A 155 6.01 -3.14 -1.31
CA PHE A 155 6.33 -4.56 -1.09
C PHE A 155 7.80 -4.87 -1.34
N MET A 156 8.40 -4.29 -2.38
CA MET A 156 9.83 -4.45 -2.65
C MET A 156 10.71 -3.85 -1.54
N GLU A 157 10.32 -2.69 -1.04
CA GLU A 157 10.97 -2.00 0.08
C GLU A 157 10.90 -2.83 1.37
N LYS A 158 9.72 -3.36 1.69
CA LYS A 158 9.55 -4.27 2.83
C LYS A 158 10.35 -5.55 2.66
N PHE A 159 10.36 -6.12 1.45
CA PHE A 159 11.10 -7.34 1.15
C PHE A 159 12.61 -7.15 1.30
N SER A 160 13.17 -6.01 0.88
CA SER A 160 14.61 -5.73 0.98
C SER A 160 15.13 -5.67 2.42
N LYS A 161 14.22 -5.52 3.41
CA LYS A 161 14.51 -5.56 4.84
C LYS A 161 14.31 -6.94 5.48
N THR A 162 13.91 -7.95 4.71
CA THR A 162 13.70 -9.31 5.24
C THR A 162 15.00 -10.11 5.24
N PRO A 163 15.14 -11.14 6.09
CA PRO A 163 16.28 -12.05 6.05
C PRO A 163 16.20 -13.08 4.89
N CYS A 164 15.47 -12.79 3.80
CA CYS A 164 15.31 -13.73 2.70
C CYS A 164 16.59 -13.87 1.86
N ARG A 165 17.07 -15.11 1.67
CA ARG A 165 18.26 -15.41 0.86
C ARG A 165 18.15 -15.03 -0.62
N ALA A 166 16.94 -14.83 -1.14
CA ALA A 166 16.78 -14.33 -2.51
C ALA A 166 17.40 -12.93 -2.70
N LEU A 167 17.63 -12.17 -1.62
CA LEU A 167 18.40 -10.92 -1.65
C LEU A 167 19.90 -11.13 -1.90
N GLU A 168 20.43 -12.33 -1.71
CA GLU A 168 21.83 -12.64 -2.02
C GLU A 168 22.05 -12.77 -3.55
N ILE A 169 20.98 -12.89 -4.36
CA ILE A 169 21.09 -12.96 -5.82
C ILE A 169 21.52 -11.58 -6.33
N PRO A 170 22.63 -11.45 -7.11
CA PRO A 170 23.19 -10.15 -7.50
C PRO A 170 22.18 -9.20 -8.17
N SER A 171 21.37 -9.70 -9.09
CA SER A 171 20.34 -8.91 -9.78
C SER A 171 19.25 -8.38 -8.85
N VAL A 172 18.85 -9.17 -7.84
CA VAL A 172 17.88 -8.75 -6.82
C VAL A 172 18.52 -7.74 -5.87
N LEU A 173 19.76 -7.96 -5.46
CA LEU A 173 20.51 -7.09 -4.55
C LEU A 173 20.75 -5.71 -5.14
N ASP A 174 21.27 -5.63 -6.36
CA ASP A 174 21.56 -4.37 -7.03
C ASP A 174 20.26 -3.57 -7.27
N GLN A 175 19.16 -4.26 -7.64
CA GLN A 175 17.84 -3.63 -7.75
C GLN A 175 17.31 -3.13 -6.39
N ALA A 176 17.54 -3.87 -5.29
CA ALA A 176 17.13 -3.47 -3.95
C ALA A 176 17.88 -2.22 -3.45
N LEU A 177 19.18 -2.14 -3.71
CA LEU A 177 19.99 -0.96 -3.41
C LEU A 177 19.53 0.26 -4.23
N LEU A 178 19.29 0.08 -5.53
CA LEU A 178 18.78 1.14 -6.39
C LEU A 178 17.40 1.62 -5.95
N LEU A 179 16.51 0.70 -5.56
CA LEU A 179 15.20 1.05 -5.02
C LEU A 179 15.34 1.85 -3.74
N LYS A 180 16.19 1.42 -2.79
CA LYS A 180 16.42 2.14 -1.53
C LYS A 180 16.86 3.58 -1.78
N GLN A 181 17.82 3.79 -2.67
CA GLN A 181 18.29 5.14 -3.01
C GLN A 181 17.18 6.03 -3.57
N ARG A 182 16.36 5.49 -4.49
CA ARG A 182 15.24 6.23 -5.10
C ARG A 182 14.12 6.49 -4.11
N TRP A 183 13.84 5.53 -3.23
CA TRP A 183 12.83 5.65 -2.16
C TRP A 183 13.21 6.76 -1.18
N GLU A 184 14.46 6.75 -0.68
CA GLU A 184 14.97 7.78 0.24
C GLU A 184 15.09 9.16 -0.43
N ALA A 185 15.31 9.23 -1.74
CA ALA A 185 15.24 10.48 -2.48
C ALA A 185 13.81 11.02 -2.55
N ALA A 186 12.84 10.16 -2.86
CA ALA A 186 11.42 10.53 -2.93
C ALA A 186 10.87 10.97 -1.57
N GLU A 187 11.22 10.28 -0.48
CA GLU A 187 10.84 10.67 0.89
C GLU A 187 11.42 12.03 1.31
N ARG A 188 12.61 12.38 0.84
CA ARG A 188 13.22 13.69 1.12
C ARG A 188 12.60 14.82 0.28
N GLU A 189 12.16 14.51 -0.94
CA GLU A 189 11.58 15.48 -1.86
C GLU A 189 10.12 15.82 -1.52
N ASP A 190 9.32 14.82 -1.14
CA ASP A 190 7.90 15.00 -0.83
C ASP A 190 7.60 14.61 0.64
N PRO A 191 7.32 15.58 1.53
CA PRO A 191 6.88 15.31 2.91
C PRO A 191 5.61 14.45 2.98
N ASN A 192 4.79 14.46 1.92
CA ASN A 192 3.60 13.64 1.77
C ASN A 192 3.83 12.45 0.84
N PHE A 193 5.07 11.95 0.73
CA PHE A 193 5.45 10.85 -0.15
C PHE A 193 4.48 9.65 -0.16
N PRO A 194 3.92 9.16 0.97
CA PRO A 194 2.93 8.09 0.95
C PRO A 194 1.67 8.40 0.14
N TYR A 195 1.35 9.68 -0.08
CA TYR A 195 0.18 10.16 -0.79
C TYR A 195 0.51 10.78 -2.16
N SER A 196 1.79 10.85 -2.51
CA SER A 196 2.32 11.49 -3.72
C SER A 196 1.55 11.10 -4.99
N ARG A 197 1.33 9.80 -5.24
CA ARG A 197 0.60 9.32 -6.44
C ARG A 197 -0.91 9.53 -6.39
N VAL A 198 -1.49 9.74 -5.21
CA VAL A 198 -2.89 10.19 -5.11
C VAL A 198 -2.98 11.67 -5.46
N ARG A 199 -2.01 12.49 -5.08
CA ARG A 199 -1.93 13.92 -5.44
C ARG A 199 -1.67 14.09 -6.93
N ASN A 200 -0.60 13.47 -7.43
CA ASN A 200 -0.17 13.48 -8.82
C ASN A 200 0.11 12.04 -9.30
N PRO A 201 -0.72 11.45 -10.18
CA PRO A 201 -0.54 10.08 -10.67
C PRO A 201 0.83 9.76 -11.26
N ASN A 202 1.54 10.79 -11.74
CA ASN A 202 2.86 10.66 -12.37
C ASN A 202 4.03 10.89 -11.40
N ALA A 203 3.77 11.07 -10.10
CA ALA A 203 4.82 11.25 -9.11
C ALA A 203 5.71 10.00 -8.98
N HIS A 204 7.02 10.24 -8.84
CA HIS A 204 8.06 9.24 -8.65
C HIS A 204 8.01 8.09 -9.68
N PRO A 205 8.07 8.37 -11.01
CA PRO A 205 8.03 7.34 -12.04
C PRO A 205 9.15 6.30 -11.88
N GLU A 206 10.29 6.70 -11.33
CA GLU A 206 11.46 5.88 -11.06
C GLU A 206 11.21 4.75 -10.05
N LEU A 207 10.14 4.81 -9.26
CA LEU A 207 9.70 3.77 -8.32
C LEU A 207 8.79 2.72 -8.98
N ASN A 208 8.48 2.82 -10.28
CA ASN A 208 7.70 1.80 -10.95
C ASN A 208 8.41 0.45 -10.93
N HIS A 209 7.67 -0.60 -10.57
CA HIS A 209 8.15 -1.99 -10.50
C HIS A 209 8.76 -2.50 -11.81
N ALA A 210 8.39 -1.90 -12.95
CA ALA A 210 8.99 -2.16 -14.26
C ALA A 210 10.52 -1.94 -14.27
N HIS A 211 11.04 -1.06 -13.42
CA HIS A 211 12.48 -0.80 -13.28
C HIS A 211 13.20 -1.83 -12.40
N PHE A 212 12.47 -2.70 -11.70
CA PHE A 212 13.00 -3.65 -10.73
C PHE A 212 12.37 -5.05 -10.91
N PRO A 213 12.46 -5.68 -12.10
CA PRO A 213 11.71 -6.88 -12.41
C PRO A 213 12.04 -8.09 -11.52
N ASP A 214 13.32 -8.32 -11.21
CA ASP A 214 13.72 -9.46 -10.37
C ASP A 214 13.35 -9.22 -8.91
N LEU A 215 13.58 -8.00 -8.40
CA LEU A 215 13.19 -7.62 -7.05
C LEU A 215 11.67 -7.66 -6.86
N TYR A 216 10.91 -7.15 -7.81
CA TYR A 216 9.45 -7.19 -7.79
C TYR A 216 8.94 -8.63 -7.78
N TYR A 217 9.49 -9.49 -8.65
CA TYR A 217 9.14 -10.90 -8.68
C TYR A 217 9.44 -11.57 -7.32
N ALA A 218 10.63 -11.34 -6.76
CA ALA A 218 11.03 -11.88 -5.46
C ALA A 218 10.10 -11.39 -4.32
N ALA A 219 9.81 -10.09 -4.27
CA ALA A 219 8.94 -9.51 -3.26
C ALA A 219 7.52 -10.08 -3.31
N ILE A 220 6.94 -10.22 -4.52
CA ILE A 220 5.60 -10.79 -4.69
C ILE A 220 5.57 -12.28 -4.37
N ALA A 221 6.55 -13.06 -4.84
CA ALA A 221 6.65 -14.48 -4.52
C ALA A 221 6.79 -14.70 -3.00
N TYR A 222 7.62 -13.89 -2.34
CA TYR A 222 7.78 -13.91 -0.88
C TYR A 222 6.47 -13.55 -0.17
N ALA A 223 5.80 -12.48 -0.61
CA ALA A 223 4.53 -12.05 -0.03
C ALA A 223 3.43 -13.10 -0.17
N LYS A 224 3.36 -13.82 -1.30
CA LYS A 224 2.45 -14.95 -1.51
C LYS A 224 2.78 -16.12 -0.58
N ALA A 225 4.04 -16.53 -0.53
CA ALA A 225 4.49 -17.64 0.31
C ALA A 225 4.19 -17.42 1.80
N ASN A 226 4.26 -16.16 2.25
CA ASN A 226 4.01 -15.76 3.64
C ASN A 226 2.58 -15.24 3.89
N LYS A 227 1.66 -15.36 2.92
CA LYS A 227 0.26 -14.90 3.03
C LYS A 227 0.13 -13.41 3.42
N LEU A 228 1.09 -12.58 3.04
CA LEU A 228 1.09 -11.13 3.27
C LEU A 228 0.19 -10.38 2.28
N ILE A 229 -0.11 -11.01 1.15
CA ILE A 229 -1.08 -10.51 0.17
C ILE A 229 -2.19 -11.53 -0.03
N GLY A 230 -3.42 -11.04 -0.19
CA GLY A 230 -4.59 -11.89 -0.44
C GLY A 230 -4.59 -12.47 -1.85
N GLU A 231 -5.39 -13.53 -2.06
CA GLU A 231 -5.52 -14.25 -3.33
C GLU A 231 -5.95 -13.32 -4.50
N ASN A 232 -6.71 -12.27 -4.19
CA ASN A 232 -7.19 -11.28 -5.15
C ASN A 232 -6.17 -10.18 -5.49
N PHE A 233 -4.91 -10.30 -5.05
CA PHE A 233 -3.88 -9.32 -5.36
C PHE A 233 -3.53 -9.39 -6.86
N HIS A 234 -3.80 -8.32 -7.59
CA HIS A 234 -3.49 -8.24 -9.01
C HIS A 234 -1.98 -8.00 -9.19
N VAL A 235 -1.27 -9.06 -9.55
CA VAL A 235 0.15 -9.01 -9.87
C VAL A 235 0.29 -8.47 -11.30
N SER A 236 0.86 -7.29 -11.45
CA SER A 236 1.30 -6.80 -12.76
C SER A 236 2.29 -7.80 -13.35
N GLN A 237 2.19 -8.09 -14.65
CA GLN A 237 3.17 -8.96 -15.29
C GLN A 237 4.54 -8.29 -15.19
N PRO A 238 5.53 -8.94 -14.55
CA PRO A 238 6.87 -8.39 -14.50
C PRO A 238 7.42 -8.29 -15.93
N ASN A 239 8.28 -7.29 -16.17
CA ASN A 239 9.19 -7.33 -17.32
C ASN A 239 10.05 -8.62 -17.27
N LYS A 240 10.83 -8.88 -18.31
CA LYS A 240 11.68 -10.08 -18.43
C LYS A 240 12.51 -10.33 -17.15
N VAL A 241 12.05 -11.26 -16.32
CA VAL A 241 12.72 -11.71 -15.08
C VAL A 241 13.90 -12.57 -15.50
N GLN A 242 15.10 -12.26 -15.02
CA GLN A 242 16.31 -12.98 -15.41
C GLN A 242 16.50 -14.23 -14.57
N ASN A 243 16.12 -14.19 -13.29
CA ASN A 243 16.47 -15.22 -12.30
C ASN A 243 15.27 -15.92 -11.67
N ALA A 244 14.13 -16.00 -12.37
CA ALA A 244 12.85 -16.48 -11.82
C ALA A 244 12.97 -17.84 -11.10
N LEU A 245 13.58 -18.84 -11.75
CA LEU A 245 13.77 -20.19 -11.17
C LEU A 245 14.63 -20.19 -9.90
N LEU A 246 15.65 -19.34 -9.85
CA LEU A 246 16.54 -19.23 -8.70
C LEU A 246 15.84 -18.52 -7.54
N ILE A 247 15.09 -17.46 -7.83
CA ILE A 247 14.27 -16.72 -6.87
C ILE A 247 13.23 -17.66 -6.23
N ASP A 248 12.49 -18.41 -7.05
CA ASP A 248 11.50 -19.37 -6.56
C ASP A 248 12.14 -20.42 -5.65
N ARG A 249 13.32 -20.93 -6.01
CA ARG A 249 14.06 -21.90 -5.19
C ARG A 249 14.41 -21.34 -3.81
N TYR A 250 14.79 -20.07 -3.69
CA TYR A 250 15.12 -19.45 -2.40
C TYR A 250 13.90 -19.04 -1.56
N ILE A 251 12.77 -18.79 -2.20
CA ILE A 251 11.54 -18.38 -1.53
C ILE A 251 10.73 -19.60 -1.05
N THR A 252 10.64 -20.66 -1.88
CA THR A 252 9.82 -21.84 -1.58
C THR A 252 10.57 -22.93 -0.83
N LYS A 253 11.88 -23.05 -1.04
CA LYS A 253 12.75 -23.95 -0.28
C LYS A 253 13.62 -23.05 0.60
N MET A 254 13.72 -23.35 1.89
CA MET A 254 14.82 -22.87 2.72
C MET A 254 16.11 -23.50 2.18
N ALA A 255 16.57 -23.08 1.00
CA ALA A 255 17.74 -23.61 0.34
C ALA A 255 18.95 -23.08 1.11
N VAL A 256 19.25 -23.74 2.22
CA VAL A 256 20.46 -23.56 3.03
C VAL A 256 21.73 -23.88 2.22
N ALA A 257 21.59 -24.52 1.04
CA ALA A 257 22.67 -25.33 0.46
C ALA A 257 23.17 -24.96 -0.96
N ALA A 258 22.91 -23.79 -1.55
CA ALA A 258 23.27 -23.60 -2.98
C ALA A 258 23.74 -22.22 -3.44
N MET A 259 24.26 -21.36 -2.56
CA MET A 259 25.17 -20.31 -3.00
C MET A 259 26.55 -20.63 -2.46
N GLY A 260 27.56 -20.50 -3.31
CA GLY A 260 28.94 -20.44 -2.86
C GLY A 260 29.12 -19.33 -1.83
N GLU A 261 30.35 -19.19 -1.33
CA GLU A 261 30.65 -18.12 -0.37
C GLU A 261 30.23 -16.75 -0.93
N ILE A 262 29.46 -16.02 -0.12
CA ILE A 262 29.04 -14.65 -0.43
C ILE A 262 30.30 -13.80 -0.49
N THR A 263 30.54 -13.13 -1.62
CA THR A 263 31.69 -12.25 -1.78
C THR A 263 31.64 -11.10 -0.75
N GLU A 264 32.80 -10.58 -0.35
CA GLU A 264 32.85 -9.48 0.63
C GLU A 264 32.10 -8.23 0.14
N GLU A 265 32.14 -7.97 -1.18
CA GLU A 265 31.33 -6.91 -1.81
C GLU A 265 29.82 -7.14 -1.59
N THR A 266 29.35 -8.37 -1.82
CA THR A 266 27.93 -8.73 -1.60
C THR A 266 27.56 -8.59 -0.13
N ARG A 267 28.47 -8.96 0.80
CA ARG A 267 28.28 -8.77 2.24
C ARG A 267 28.13 -7.28 2.60
N GLN A 268 28.98 -6.40 2.09
CA GLN A 268 28.87 -4.95 2.34
C GLN A 268 27.55 -4.38 1.80
N LYS A 269 27.14 -4.80 0.59
CA LYS A 269 25.87 -4.43 -0.01
C LYS A 269 24.67 -4.87 0.84
N LEU A 270 24.68 -6.11 1.34
CA LEU A 270 23.65 -6.64 2.23
C LEU A 270 23.59 -5.90 3.57
N MET A 271 24.74 -5.57 4.17
CA MET A 271 24.79 -4.74 5.38
C MET A 271 24.16 -3.35 5.17
N THR A 272 24.34 -2.76 3.98
CA THR A 272 23.73 -1.47 3.62
C THR A 272 22.19 -1.55 3.62
N LEU A 273 21.61 -2.72 3.38
CA LEU A 273 20.17 -2.97 3.47
C LEU A 273 19.69 -3.33 4.89
N GLY A 274 20.61 -3.44 5.86
CA GLY A 274 20.29 -3.90 7.21
C GLY A 274 20.12 -5.42 7.32
N TYR A 275 20.60 -6.18 6.32
CA TYR A 275 20.52 -7.65 6.32
C TYR A 275 21.55 -8.24 7.31
N PRO A 276 21.15 -9.18 8.20
CA PRO A 276 22.08 -9.79 9.14
C PRO A 276 23.01 -10.77 8.41
N VAL A 277 24.23 -10.34 8.11
CA VAL A 277 25.24 -11.23 7.52
C VAL A 277 25.94 -11.99 8.65
N GLY A 278 25.57 -13.25 8.84
CA GLY A 278 26.25 -14.12 9.80
C GLY A 278 27.72 -14.34 9.43
N HIS A 279 28.63 -14.12 10.38
CA HIS A 279 29.95 -14.76 10.32
C HIS A 279 29.74 -16.25 10.55
N ARG A 280 29.74 -17.05 9.48
CA ARG A 280 30.08 -18.47 9.64
C ARG A 280 31.53 -18.47 10.14
N ARG A 281 31.72 -18.66 11.46
CA ARG A 281 33.01 -19.12 11.97
C ARG A 281 33.31 -20.40 11.20
N SER A 282 34.45 -20.43 10.51
CA SER A 282 35.07 -21.68 10.08
C SER A 282 35.11 -22.57 11.32
N HIS A 283 34.33 -23.64 11.31
CA HIS A 283 34.61 -24.74 12.21
C HIS A 283 35.71 -25.51 11.49
N ASP A 284 36.95 -25.07 11.71
CA ASP A 284 38.13 -25.82 11.30
C ASP A 284 38.07 -27.15 12.06
N THR A 285 37.70 -28.19 11.33
CA THR A 285 38.22 -29.54 11.52
C THR A 285 39.70 -29.49 11.18
N ASP A 286 40.57 -29.65 12.17
CA ASP A 286 41.87 -30.33 12.08
C ASP A 286 42.66 -30.11 13.37
N SER A 287 42.69 -31.12 14.25
CA SER A 287 43.83 -31.52 15.11
C SER A 287 43.38 -32.52 16.18
N GLU A 288 43.01 -33.74 15.77
CA GLU A 288 43.10 -34.91 16.65
C GLU A 288 43.74 -36.05 15.84
N GLU A 289 45.05 -35.96 15.61
CA GLU A 289 45.90 -37.12 15.37
C GLU A 289 46.90 -37.25 16.52
N GLU A 290 46.77 -38.39 17.20
CA GLU A 290 47.79 -39.19 17.89
C GLU A 290 48.83 -38.48 18.79
N GLU A 291 48.69 -38.68 20.10
CA GLU A 291 49.86 -39.14 20.85
C GLU A 291 49.52 -40.21 21.90
N GLU A 292 50.42 -41.16 21.94
CA GLU A 292 50.35 -42.50 22.46
C GLU A 292 50.62 -42.55 23.99
N ARG A 293 49.98 -43.51 24.67
CA ARG A 293 50.51 -44.28 25.81
C ARG A 293 51.17 -43.50 26.98
N THR A 294 50.56 -43.63 28.16
CA THR A 294 51.19 -44.43 29.23
C THR A 294 50.22 -44.78 30.36
N HIS A 295 50.10 -46.08 30.60
CA HIS A 295 49.68 -46.65 31.87
C HIS A 295 50.50 -46.07 33.04
N LYS A 296 49.84 -45.66 34.13
CA LYS A 296 50.28 -46.08 35.47
C LYS A 296 49.15 -46.06 36.50
N LYS A 297 49.18 -47.13 37.29
CA LYS A 297 48.26 -47.55 38.34
C LYS A 297 48.19 -46.54 39.50
N ARG A 298 47.02 -46.55 40.16
CA ARG A 298 46.73 -46.12 41.55
C ARG A 298 47.94 -46.09 42.51
N PRO A 299 47.86 -45.26 43.56
CA PRO A 299 47.48 -45.82 44.86
C PRO A 299 46.38 -45.05 45.58
N ARG A 300 45.71 -45.78 46.48
CA ARG A 300 44.76 -45.33 47.51
C ARG A 300 45.46 -44.57 48.66
N ARG A 301 44.62 -43.90 49.47
CA ARG A 301 44.77 -43.30 50.82
C ARG A 301 44.83 -41.77 50.76
N HIS A 302 44.12 -41.01 51.60
CA HIS A 302 43.50 -41.31 52.91
C HIS A 302 41.99 -41.15 52.92
#